data_AF-A0A355U5D4-F1
#
_entry.id   AF-A0A355U5D4-F1
#
_cell.length_a   1.000
_cell.length_b   1.000
_cell.length_c   1.000
_cell.angle_alpha   90.00
_cell.angle_beta   90.00
_cell.angle_gamma   90.00
#
_symmetry.space_group_name_H-M   'P 1'
#
loop_
_entity.id
_entity.type
_entity.pdbx_description
1 polymer ?
#
loop_
_entity_poly.entity_id
_entity_poly.type
_entity_poly.pdbx_seq_one_letter_code
_entity_poly.pdbx_strand_id
1 'polypeptide(L)' 'MLYPIGIQNFEKIRRGGFVYVDKTDLIYKIAQTGQYYFLSRP' A
#
# COMPACT_ATOMS: atom_id res chain seq x y z
N MET A 1 15.34 4.35 -3.76
CA MET A 1 14.16 4.55 -2.90
C MET A 1 13.99 3.34 -1.99
N LEU A 2 13.69 3.53 -0.71
CA LEU A 2 13.42 2.44 0.24
C LEU A 2 11.91 2.21 0.31
N TYR A 3 11.46 1.01 -0.07
CA TYR A 3 10.08 0.59 0.05
C TYR A 3 9.92 -0.42 1.19
N PRO A 4 8.86 -0.35 2.00
CA PRO A 4 8.66 -1.23 3.15
C PRO A 4 8.12 -2.60 2.74
N ILE A 5 8.57 -3.16 1.62
CA ILE A 5 8.06 -4.42 1.07
C ILE A 5 8.57 -5.57 1.95
N GLY A 6 7.65 -6.44 2.41
CA GLY A 6 7.98 -7.57 3.27
C GLY A 6 8.20 -7.23 4.75
N ILE A 7 8.06 -5.96 5.16
CA ILE A 7 8.16 -5.54 6.55
C ILE A 7 6.77 -5.60 7.17
N GLN A 8 6.55 -6.50 8.13
CA GLN A 8 5.27 -6.65 8.82
C GLN A 8 5.22 -5.94 10.20
N ASN A 9 6.26 -5.17 10.55
CA ASN A 9 6.33 -4.43 11.80
C ASN A 9 6.07 -2.93 11.57
N PHE A 10 4.96 -2.43 12.13
CA PHE A 10 4.54 -1.03 12.00
C PHE A 10 5.56 -0.02 12.53
N GLU A 11 6.27 -0.31 13.62
CA GLU A 11 7.29 0.59 14.16
C GLU A 11 8.45 0.77 13.17
N LYS A 12 8.92 -0.33 12.58
CA LYS A 12 9.96 -0.29 11.54
C LYS A 12 9.50 0.53 10.35
N ILE A 13 8.27 0.31 9.86
CA ILE A 13 7.71 1.08 8.73
C ILE A 13 7.67 2.58 9.05
N ARG A 14 7.27 2.96 10.27
CA ARG A 14 7.16 4.39 10.63
C ARG A 14 8.52 5.07 10.87
N ARG A 15 9.53 4.34 11.35
CA ARG A 15 10.83 4.91 11.73
C ARG A 15 11.94 4.70 10.69
N GLY A 16 11.76 3.79 9.74
CA GLY A 16 12.80 3.37 8.81
C GLY A 16 13.03 4.28 7.59
N GLY A 17 12.42 5.46 7.53
CA GLY A 17 12.61 6.41 6.41
C GLY A 17 12.11 5.90 5.06
N PHE A 18 11.07 5.05 5.07
CA PHE A 18 10.48 4.51 3.86
C PHE A 18 9.69 5.56 3.09
N VAL A 19 9.61 5.37 1.78
CA VAL A 19 8.84 6.27 0.90
C VAL A 19 7.35 6.13 1.17
N TYR A 20 6.69 7.28 1.35
CA TYR A 20 5.24 7.35 1.34
C TYR A 20 4.76 7.40 -0.11
N VAL A 21 3.90 6.45 -0.51
CA VAL A 21 3.32 6.40 -1.85
C VAL A 21 1.83 6.72 -1.71
N ASP A 22 1.39 7.81 -2.33
CA ASP A 22 -0.03 8.10 -2.46
C ASP A 22 -0.68 7.09 -3.41
N LYS A 23 -1.74 6.44 -2.93
CA LYS A 23 -2.49 5.42 -3.68
C LYS A 23 -3.92 5.87 -3.96
N THR A 24 -4.26 7.13 -3.69
CA THR A 24 -5.62 7.64 -3.79
C THR A 24 -6.21 7.39 -5.19
N ASP A 25 -5.48 7.71 -6.26
CA ASP A 25 -5.94 7.49 -7.63
C ASP A 25 -6.16 6.01 -7.95
N LEU A 26 -5.29 5.14 -7.45
CA LEU A 26 -5.39 3.70 -7.65
C LEU A 26 -6.63 3.14 -6.94
N ILE A 27 -6.85 3.56 -5.69
CA ILE A 27 -8.04 3.20 -4.90
C ILE A 27 -9.31 3.71 -5.59
N TYR A 28 -9.32 4.96 -6.06
CA TYR A 28 -10.44 5.54 -6.78
C TYR A 28 -10.77 4.73 -8.04
N LYS A 29 -9.76 4.38 -8.83
CA LYS A 29 -9.94 3.54 -10.02
C LYS A 29 -10.51 2.16 -9.67
N ILE A 30 -10.00 1.52 -8.62
CA ILE A 30 -10.51 0.24 -8.13
C ILE A 30 -11.98 0.37 -7.73
N ALA A 31 -12.33 1.37 -6.93
CA ALA A 31 -13.69 1.60 -6.46
C ALA A 31 -14.69 1.89 -7.59
N GLN A 32 -14.25 2.54 -8.67
CA GLN A 32 -15.12 2.98 -9.77
C GLN A 32 -15.24 1.99 -10.93
N THR A 33 -14.25 1.10 -11.13
CA THR A 33 -14.16 0.34 -12.40
C THR A 33 -14.28 -1.17 -12.27
N GLY A 34 -14.06 -1.76 -11.10
CA GLY A 34 -14.04 -3.22 -11.03
C GLY A 34 -15.28 -3.85 -10.43
N GLN A 35 -15.62 -4.99 -11.02
CA GLN A 35 -16.70 -5.86 -10.58
C GLN A 35 -16.25 -6.77 -9.43
N TYR A 36 -15.00 -7.26 -9.48
CA TYR A 36 -14.43 -8.15 -8.47
C TYR A 36 -12.92 -7.88 -8.31
N TYR A 37 -12.47 -7.71 -7.05
CA TYR A 37 -11.05 -7.60 -6.71
C TYR A 37 -10.70 -8.59 -5.61
N PHE A 38 -9.59 -9.31 -5.78
CA PHE A 38 -9.00 -10.10 -4.70
C PHE A 38 -7.98 -9.24 -3.95
N LEU A 39 -8.30 -8.90 -2.70
CA LEU A 39 -7.41 -8.20 -1.79
C LEU A 39 -6.85 -9.22 -0.80
N SER A 40 -5.65 -9.73 -1.05
CA SER A 40 -4.95 -10.52 -0.05
C SER A 40 -4.48 -9.60 1.08
N ARG A 41 -4.55 -10.08 2.32
CA ARG A 41 -3.83 -9.41 3.40
C ARG A 41 -2.32 -9.51 3.14
N PRO A 42 -1.58 -8.40 3.31
CA PRO A 42 -0.12 -8.41 3.26
C PRO A 42 0.50 -9.11 4.48
#